data_AF-F0SWR8-F1
#
_entry.id   AF-F0SWR8-F1
#
_cell.length_a   1.000
_cell.length_b   1.000
_cell.length_c   1.000
_cell.angle_alpha   90.00
_cell.angle_beta   90.00
_cell.angle_gamma   90.00
#
_symmetry.space_group_name_H-M   'P 1'
#
loop_
_entity.id
_entity.type
_entity.pdbx_description
1 polymer ?
#
loop_
_entity_poly.entity_id
_entity_poly.type
_entity_poly.pdbx_seq_one_letter_code
_entity_poly.pdbx_strand_id
1 'polypeptide(L)' 'MLCAEVSVYPLKTNNATQVIDGAIEALSREQVKYKVGSISTHIDGNDEQVWSGIRKLYDEAKKTGEVNMVVTFSNAEH' A
#
# COMPACT_ATOMS: atom_id res chain seq x y z
N MET A 1 -17.73 2.01 3.92
CA MET A 1 -16.98 1.37 2.81
C MET A 1 -15.82 2.29 2.54
N LEU A 2 -14.61 1.80 2.81
CA LEU A 2 -13.39 2.57 2.69
C LEU A 2 -12.61 2.03 1.50
N CYS A 3 -12.15 2.93 0.66
CA CYS A 3 -11.26 2.66 -0.45
C CYS A 3 -9.99 3.49 -0.25
N ALA A 4 -8.83 2.97 -0.66
CA ALA A 4 -7.58 3.70 -0.59
C ALA A 4 -6.77 3.54 -1.87
N GLU A 5 -6.18 4.65 -2.30
CA GLU A 5 -5.16 4.66 -3.34
C GLU A 5 -3.82 4.99 -2.69
N VAL A 6 -2.81 4.14 -2.88
CA VAL A 6 -1.50 4.26 -2.22
C VAL A 6 -0.36 4.22 -3.20
N SER A 7 0.61 5.13 -3.01
CA SER A 7 1.90 5.14 -3.69
C SER A 7 3.04 5.16 -2.67
N VAL A 8 4.02 4.28 -2.85
CA VAL A 8 5.21 4.14 -1.99
C VAL A 8 6.43 4.63 -2.75
N TYR A 9 7.20 5.49 -2.11
CA TYR A 9 8.42 6.08 -2.65
C TYR A 9 9.60 5.75 -1.72
N PRO A 10 10.31 4.64 -1.97
CA PRO A 10 11.55 4.33 -1.28
C PRO A 10 12.60 5.41 -1.56
N LEU A 11 13.24 5.90 -0.50
CA LEU A 11 14.24 6.97 -0.62
C LEU A 11 15.64 6.40 -0.46
N LYS A 12 16.63 7.06 -1.09
CA LYS A 12 18.07 6.75 -0.93
C LYS A 12 18.43 5.28 -1.21
N THR A 13 17.67 4.59 -2.06
CA THR A 13 17.87 3.17 -2.41
C THR A 13 17.98 2.98 -3.92
N ASN A 14 18.82 2.03 -4.33
CA ASN A 14 18.91 1.58 -5.72
C ASN A 14 17.94 0.43 -6.04
N ASN A 15 17.25 -0.10 -5.02
CA ASN A 15 16.40 -1.28 -5.12
C ASN A 15 14.92 -0.94 -4.85
N ALA A 16 14.45 0.20 -5.36
CA ALA A 16 13.09 0.68 -5.10
C ALA A 16 12.01 -0.35 -5.47
N THR A 17 12.18 -1.07 -6.59
CA THR A 17 11.29 -2.14 -7.03
C THR A 17 11.13 -3.22 -5.95
N GLN A 18 12.23 -3.68 -5.35
CA GLN A 18 12.18 -4.71 -4.31
C GLN A 18 11.39 -4.26 -3.07
N VAL A 19 11.52 -2.98 -2.69
CA VAL A 19 10.78 -2.41 -1.56
C VAL A 19 9.28 -2.34 -1.87
N ILE A 20 8.92 -1.88 -3.08
CA ILE A 20 7.53 -1.77 -3.53
C ILE A 20 6.89 -3.16 -3.63
N ASP A 21 7.57 -4.12 -4.25
CA ASP A 21 7.08 -5.49 -4.41
C ASP A 21 6.85 -6.17 -3.06
N GLY A 22 7.80 -6.03 -2.11
CA GLY A 22 7.63 -6.55 -0.76
C GLY A 22 6.44 -5.93 -0.02
N ALA A 23 6.24 -4.62 -0.18
CA ALA A 23 5.11 -3.92 0.41
C ALA A 23 3.75 -4.35 -0.19
N ILE A 24 3.70 -4.60 -1.51
CA ILE A 24 2.52 -5.16 -2.19
C ILE A 24 2.27 -6.61 -1.76
N GLU A 25 3.33 -7.43 -1.64
CA GLU A 25 3.21 -8.81 -1.15
C GLU A 25 2.64 -8.85 0.28
N ALA A 26 2.93 -7.85 1.11
CA ALA A 26 2.33 -7.73 2.43
C ALA A 26 0.80 -7.59 2.39
N LEU A 27 0.22 -7.01 1.33
CA LEU A 27 -1.23 -6.96 1.13
C LEU A 27 -1.83 -8.33 0.79
N SER A 28 -1.09 -9.20 0.09
CA SER A 28 -1.58 -10.54 -0.27
C SER A 28 -1.86 -11.43 0.95
N ARG A 29 -1.25 -11.10 2.09
CA ARG A 29 -1.45 -11.78 3.38
C ARG A 29 -2.68 -11.27 4.15
N GLU A 30 -3.26 -10.16 3.70
CA GLU A 30 -4.45 -9.56 4.30
C GLU A 30 -5.69 -9.94 3.47
N GLN A 31 -6.85 -10.08 4.11
CA GLN A 31 -8.12 -10.39 3.42
C GLN A 31 -8.71 -9.14 2.72
N VAL A 32 -7.87 -8.37 2.03
CA VAL A 32 -8.24 -7.12 1.36
C VAL A 32 -8.15 -7.30 -0.16
N LYS A 33 -9.05 -6.66 -0.90
CA LYS A 33 -8.94 -6.62 -2.37
C LYS A 33 -7.98 -5.51 -2.73
N TYR A 34 -7.07 -5.77 -3.67
CA TYR A 34 -6.19 -4.73 -4.18
C TYR A 34 -5.91 -4.93 -5.67
N LYS A 35 -5.58 -3.83 -6.34
CA LYS A 35 -5.21 -3.79 -7.75
C LYS A 35 -4.03 -2.85 -7.94
N VAL A 36 -2.91 -3.41 -8.40
CA VAL A 36 -1.71 -2.65 -8.73
C VAL A 36 -1.92 -1.98 -10.08
N GLY A 37 -1.86 -0.65 -10.10
CA GLY A 37 -1.88 0.18 -11.31
C GLY A 37 -0.47 0.59 -11.75
N SER A 38 -0.39 1.46 -12.76
CA SER A 38 0.89 1.97 -13.28
C SER A 38 1.57 2.99 -12.36
N ILE A 39 0.82 3.64 -11.46
CA ILE A 39 1.31 4.74 -10.60
C ILE A 39 1.05 4.45 -9.10
N SER A 40 -0.03 3.76 -8.81
CA SER A 40 -0.54 3.54 -7.45
C SER A 40 -1.16 2.15 -7.33
N THR A 41 -1.41 1.72 -6.10
CA THR A 41 -2.19 0.52 -5.79
C THR A 41 -3.53 0.96 -5.21
N HIS A 42 -4.61 0.44 -5.80
CA HIS A 42 -5.96 0.61 -5.27
C HIS A 42 -6.28 -0.51 -4.29
N ILE A 43 -6.91 -0.20 -3.16
CA ILE A 43 -7.23 -1.12 -2.07
C ILE A 43 -8.69 -0.92 -1.65
N ASP A 44 -9.45 -2.01 -1.62
CA ASP A 44 -10.87 -2.05 -1.24
C ASP A 44 -11.15 -3.12 -0.19
N GLY A 45 -12.04 -2.79 0.75
CA GLY A 45 -12.52 -3.73 1.75
C GLY A 45 -13.49 -3.06 2.73
N ASN A 46 -13.75 -3.73 3.84
CA ASN A 46 -14.28 -3.03 5.00
C ASN A 46 -13.20 -2.10 5.58
N ASP A 47 -13.63 -1.16 6.42
CA ASP A 47 -12.76 -0.11 6.95
C ASP A 47 -11.54 -0.70 7.68
N GLU A 48 -11.71 -1.72 8.52
CA GLU A 48 -10.62 -2.37 9.25
C GLU A 48 -9.60 -3.05 8.32
N GLN A 49 -10.08 -3.72 7.26
CA GLN A 49 -9.23 -4.39 6.28
C GLN A 49 -8.34 -3.37 5.54
N VAL A 50 -8.90 -2.24 5.12
CA VAL A 50 -8.13 -1.20 4.42
C VAL A 50 -7.12 -0.55 5.36
N TRP A 51 -7.51 -0.21 6.59
CA TRP A 51 -6.56 0.32 7.58
C TRP A 51 -5.44 -0.67 7.92
N SER A 52 -5.76 -1.96 8.07
CA SER A 52 -4.76 -3.01 8.30
C SER A 52 -3.80 -3.11 7.12
N GLY A 53 -4.33 -3.17 5.89
CA GLY A 53 -3.54 -3.23 4.66
C GLY A 53 -2.57 -2.07 4.52
N ILE A 54 -3.04 -0.82 4.70
CA ILE A 54 -2.19 0.37 4.63
C ILE A 54 -1.09 0.34 5.69
N ARG A 55 -1.42 -0.06 6.93
CA ARG A 55 -0.41 -0.18 8.01
C ARG A 55 0.66 -1.19 7.66
N LYS A 56 0.27 -2.38 7.20
CA LYS A 56 1.21 -3.47 6.84
C LYS A 56 2.11 -3.09 5.69
N LEU A 57 1.54 -2.45 4.67
CA LEU A 57 2.28 -1.95 3.51
C LEU A 57 3.35 -0.94 3.93
N TYR A 58 3.00 0.03 4.80
CA TYR A 58 3.98 0.96 5.35
C TYR A 58 5.05 0.29 6.22
N ASP A 59 4.62 -0.62 7.10
CA ASP A 59 5.51 -1.34 8.00
C ASP A 59 6.50 -2.23 7.26
N GLU A 60 6.11 -2.82 6.14
CA GLU A 60 6.99 -3.60 5.29
C GLU A 60 7.97 -2.70 4.54
N ALA A 61 7.46 -1.64 3.88
CA ALA A 61 8.28 -0.74 3.08
C ALA A 61 9.41 -0.08 3.89
N LYS A 62 9.10 0.36 5.12
CA LYS A 62 10.06 1.06 5.99
C LYS A 62 11.17 0.18 6.57
N LYS A 63 11.10 -1.16 6.45
CA LYS A 63 12.15 -2.07 6.94
C LYS A 63 13.48 -1.88 6.21
N THR A 64 13.41 -1.39 4.98
CA THR A 64 14.57 -1.26 4.09
C THR A 64 15.20 0.13 4.11
N GLY A 65 14.61 1.08 4.84
CA GLY A 65 15.10 2.45 4.97
C GLY A 65 13.99 3.50 5.00
N GLU A 66 14.35 4.73 4.64
CA GLU A 66 13.43 5.86 4.57
C GLU A 66 12.41 5.66 3.42
N VAL A 67 11.13 5.92 3.71
CA VAL A 67 10.03 5.79 2.75
C VAL A 67 9.09 6.97 2.91
N ASN A 68 8.68 7.54 1.77
CA ASN A 68 7.50 8.38 1.69
C ASN A 68 6.34 7.54 1.18
N MET A 69 5.18 7.65 1.83
CA MET A 69 3.96 6.98 1.39
C MET A 69 2.85 8.01 1.30
N VAL A 70 2.22 8.09 0.13
CA VAL A 70 1.05 8.94 -0.09
C VAL A 70 -0.16 8.03 -0.15
N VAL A 71 -1.18 8.36 0.65
CA VAL A 71 -2.44 7.62 0.69
C VAL A 71 -3.59 8.59 0.55
N THR A 72 -4.47 8.30 -0.41
CA THR A 72 -5.75 8.98 -0.56
C THR A 72 -6.84 8.01 -0.11
N PHE A 73 -7.66 8.44 0.85
CA PHE A 73 -8.81 7.67 1.31
C PHE A 73 -10.10 8.21 0.70
N SER A 74 -11.01 7.32 0.37
CA SER A 74 -12.34 7.66 -0.13
C SER A 74 -13.39 6.77 0.51
N ASN A 75 -14.57 7.34 0.74
CA ASN A 75 -15.78 6.60 1.06
C ASN A 75 -16.78 6.56 -0.11
N ALA A 76 -16.35 7.00 -1.29
CA ALA A 76 -17.16 6.95 -2.51
C ALA A 76 -17.18 5.53 -3.07
N GLU A 77 -18.34 5.11 -3.59
CA GLU A 77 -18.47 3.86 -4.34
C GLU A 77 -17.75 4.00 -5.69
N HIS A 78 -16.88 3.03 -6.02
CA HIS A 78 -16.20 2.90 -7.30
C HIS A 78 -16.58 1.59 -7.99
#